data_AF-A0A660V2L0-F1
#
_entry.id   AF-A0A660V2L0-F1
#
_cell.length_a   1.000
_cell.length_b   1.000
_cell.length_c   1.000
_cell.angle_alpha   90.00
_cell.angle_beta   90.00
_cell.angle_gamma   90.00
#
_symmetry.space_group_name_H-M   'P 1'
#
loop_
_entity.id
_entity.type
_entity.pdbx_description
1 polymer ?
#
loop_
_entity_poly.entity_id
_entity_poly.type
_entity_poly.pdbx_seq_one_letter_code
_entity_poly.pdbx_strand_id
1 'polypeptide(L)'
;MILGFRIFGILFIVIIVLAGNLYATPEGSEFEEQMLNAETLALQEALETPKTFTTGIRSGRVVDATTGKPIEGAVVFYNWDISEFSIESSSRRGALYEAVTDKEGKYFVPDQSIESQTGALANLEPEEVYVYKYGYIRYRVFDNQPLPFLIYLPDLHQRYRKQDNVVKLQPWIDKMSHAEHMNVFTGSYGFGGTKLEQALEEEKALAKEERNFFKRTLDTANKQLSQYQTAYKNDDITKEEYITRLRRC
;
A
#
# COMPACT_ATOMS: atom_id res chain seq x y z
N MET A 1 21.58 2.54 -15.20
CA MET A 1 21.48 1.54 -16.28
C MET A 1 22.68 0.57 -16.25
N ILE A 2 22.95 -0.08 -15.11
CA ILE A 2 24.07 -1.03 -14.94
C ILE A 2 23.61 -2.31 -14.19
N LEU A 3 22.41 -2.32 -13.60
CA LEU A 3 21.89 -3.46 -12.82
C LEU A 3 21.28 -4.58 -13.68
N GLY A 4 20.91 -4.29 -14.93
CA GLY A 4 20.28 -5.26 -15.85
C GLY A 4 21.22 -6.35 -16.40
N PHE A 5 22.54 -6.15 -16.32
CA PHE A 5 23.52 -7.10 -16.86
C PHE A 5 23.94 -8.19 -15.88
N ARG A 6 23.82 -7.97 -14.56
CA ARG A 6 24.20 -8.98 -13.55
C ARG A 6 23.16 -10.09 -13.38
N ILE A 7 21.88 -9.76 -13.52
CA ILE A 7 20.78 -10.74 -13.38
C ILE A 7 20.68 -11.63 -14.63
N PHE A 8 20.85 -11.05 -15.83
CA PHE A 8 20.93 -11.83 -17.07
C PHE A 8 22.15 -12.75 -17.09
N GLY A 9 23.30 -12.34 -16.53
CA GLY A 9 24.47 -13.19 -16.42
C GLY A 9 24.24 -14.45 -15.58
N ILE A 10 23.57 -14.33 -14.44
CA ILE A 10 23.28 -15.47 -13.55
C ILE A 10 22.27 -16.43 -14.20
N LEU A 11 21.21 -15.90 -14.83
CA LEU A 11 20.21 -16.72 -15.52
C LEU A 11 20.80 -17.45 -16.74
N PHE A 12 21.70 -16.78 -17.48
CA PHE A 12 22.39 -17.36 -18.64
C PHE A 12 23.39 -18.45 -18.21
N ILE A 13 24.02 -18.31 -17.05
CA ILE A 13 24.87 -19.36 -16.46
C ILE A 13 24.03 -20.57 -16.06
N VAL A 14 22.89 -20.40 -15.38
CA VAL A 14 22.02 -21.54 -14.99
C VAL A 14 21.48 -22.31 -16.21
N ILE A 15 21.08 -21.60 -17.28
CA ILE A 15 20.58 -22.23 -18.51
C ILE A 15 21.70 -22.89 -19.32
N ILE A 16 22.89 -22.30 -19.39
CA ILE A 16 24.07 -22.91 -20.04
C ILE A 16 24.54 -24.14 -19.27
N VAL A 17 24.51 -24.11 -17.95
CA VAL A 17 24.90 -25.24 -17.08
C VAL A 17 23.93 -26.43 -17.24
N LEU A 18 22.63 -26.18 -17.38
CA LEU A 18 21.65 -27.23 -17.68
C LEU A 18 21.79 -27.80 -19.11
N ALA A 19 22.24 -27.01 -20.09
CA ALA A 19 22.42 -27.44 -21.48
C ALA A 19 23.81 -28.05 -21.77
N GLY A 20 24.83 -27.70 -21.00
CA GLY A 20 26.22 -28.18 -21.16
C GLY A 20 26.43 -29.65 -20.82
N ASN A 21 25.51 -30.26 -20.06
CA ASN A 21 25.50 -31.69 -19.74
C ASN A 21 25.28 -32.62 -20.97
N LEU A 22 25.07 -32.07 -22.17
CA LEU A 22 24.96 -32.86 -23.40
C LEU A 22 26.26 -33.00 -24.21
N TYR A 23 27.33 -32.26 -23.90
CA TYR A 23 28.56 -32.27 -24.70
C TYR A 23 29.83 -32.05 -23.86
N ALA A 24 30.33 -33.08 -23.16
CA ALA A 24 31.66 -33.04 -22.54
C ALA A 24 32.51 -34.27 -22.94
N THR A 25 33.74 -34.03 -23.39
CA THR A 25 34.78 -35.03 -23.72
C THR A 25 35.67 -35.33 -22.49
N PRO A 26 36.38 -36.48 -22.43
CA PRO A 26 36.64 -37.17 -21.16
C PRO A 26 37.87 -36.74 -20.32
N GLU A 27 38.69 -35.77 -20.72
CA GLU A 27 40.01 -35.56 -20.06
C GLU A 27 40.23 -34.18 -19.39
N GLY A 28 39.22 -33.31 -19.40
CA GLY A 28 39.20 -32.05 -18.62
C GLY A 28 38.03 -31.94 -17.65
N SER A 29 37.17 -32.97 -17.58
CA SER A 29 35.81 -32.86 -17.04
C SER A 29 35.73 -32.90 -15.53
N GLU A 30 36.60 -33.63 -14.85
CA GLU A 30 36.42 -33.91 -13.41
C GLU A 30 36.70 -32.68 -12.53
N PHE A 31 37.70 -31.86 -12.88
CA PHE A 31 38.01 -30.63 -12.15
C PHE A 31 37.00 -29.51 -12.44
N GLU A 32 36.56 -29.38 -13.70
CA GLU A 32 35.52 -28.42 -14.09
C GLU A 32 34.16 -28.79 -13.48
N GLU A 33 33.82 -30.08 -13.44
CA GLU A 33 32.60 -30.60 -12.80
C GLU A 33 32.64 -30.42 -11.27
N GLN A 34 33.78 -30.68 -10.62
CA GLN A 34 33.93 -30.42 -9.19
C GLN A 34 33.83 -28.93 -8.84
N MET A 35 34.42 -28.05 -9.65
CA MET A 35 34.35 -26.60 -9.47
C MET A 35 32.91 -26.10 -9.68
N LEU A 36 32.24 -26.57 -10.73
CA LEU A 36 30.84 -26.25 -11.01
C LEU A 36 29.90 -26.74 -9.90
N ASN A 37 30.13 -27.93 -9.36
CA ASN A 37 29.38 -28.47 -8.23
C ASN A 37 29.63 -27.67 -6.95
N ALA A 38 30.86 -27.22 -6.71
CA ALA A 38 31.20 -26.36 -5.57
C ALA A 38 30.55 -24.97 -5.68
N GLU A 39 30.55 -24.36 -6.87
CA GLU A 39 29.86 -23.09 -7.11
C GLU A 39 28.34 -23.22 -6.97
N THR A 40 27.76 -24.33 -7.46
CA THR A 40 26.33 -24.61 -7.32
C THR A 40 25.94 -24.83 -5.87
N LEU A 41 26.76 -25.56 -5.10
CA LEU A 41 26.55 -25.79 -3.67
C LEU A 41 26.65 -24.48 -2.87
N ALA A 42 27.64 -23.62 -3.18
CA ALA A 42 27.79 -22.32 -2.54
C ALA A 42 26.61 -21.38 -2.85
N LEU A 43 26.09 -21.42 -4.08
CA LEU A 43 24.88 -20.68 -4.45
C LEU A 43 23.66 -21.23 -3.70
N GLN A 44 23.51 -22.54 -3.58
CA GLN A 44 22.43 -23.16 -2.83
C GLN A 44 22.48 -22.82 -1.33
N GLU A 45 23.66 -22.91 -0.72
CA GLU A 45 23.88 -22.52 0.68
C GLU A 45 23.59 -21.03 0.90
N ALA A 46 24.01 -20.15 -0.01
CA ALA A 46 23.69 -18.73 0.05
C ALA A 46 22.17 -18.45 -0.08
N LEU A 47 21.47 -19.21 -0.92
CA LEU A 47 20.02 -19.11 -1.08
C LEU A 47 19.25 -19.61 0.15
N GLU A 48 19.79 -20.62 0.85
CA GLU A 48 19.20 -21.26 2.04
C GLU A 48 19.61 -20.59 3.36
N THR A 49 20.64 -19.74 3.37
CA THR A 49 21.07 -19.01 4.58
C THR A 49 20.02 -17.97 4.97
N PRO A 50 19.42 -18.03 6.18
CA PRO A 50 18.45 -17.04 6.60
C PRO A 50 19.06 -15.64 6.69
N LYS A 51 18.32 -14.63 6.24
CA LYS A 51 18.70 -13.22 6.37
C LYS A 51 17.77 -12.55 7.37
N THR A 52 18.36 -11.83 8.31
CA THR A 52 17.61 -11.00 9.27
C THR A 52 17.63 -9.54 8.82
N PHE A 53 16.47 -8.92 8.80
CA PHE A 53 16.30 -7.48 8.61
C PHE A 53 15.94 -6.83 9.93
N THR A 54 16.46 -5.63 10.14
CA THR A 54 15.98 -4.74 11.20
C THR A 54 15.27 -3.56 10.56
N THR A 55 14.14 -3.19 11.14
CA THR A 55 13.39 -2.04 10.64
C THR A 55 14.03 -0.74 11.15
N GLY A 56 14.53 -0.74 12.38
CA GLY A 56 15.01 0.39 13.18
C GLY A 56 13.88 0.99 14.04
N ILE A 57 14.21 1.91 14.96
CA ILE A 57 13.20 2.63 15.75
C ILE A 57 12.50 3.73 14.94
N ARG A 58 11.22 4.00 15.26
CA ARG A 58 10.53 5.22 14.83
C ARG A 58 9.96 5.99 16.01
N SER A 59 9.96 7.30 15.89
CA SER A 59 9.40 8.19 16.90
C SER A 59 8.87 9.47 16.26
N GLY A 60 7.94 10.11 16.94
CA GLY A 60 7.44 11.39 16.50
C GLY A 60 6.26 11.86 17.32
N ARG A 61 5.58 12.87 16.78
CA ARG A 61 4.33 13.39 17.31
C ARG A 61 3.36 13.74 16.20
N VAL A 62 2.08 13.66 16.54
CA VAL A 62 0.96 13.99 15.65
C VAL A 62 0.32 15.27 16.16
N VAL A 63 0.09 16.22 15.25
CA VAL A 63 -0.52 17.52 15.55
C VAL A 63 -1.62 17.85 14.57
N ASP A 64 -2.55 18.68 15.00
CA ASP A 64 -3.54 19.29 14.14
C ASP A 64 -2.86 20.31 13.21
N ALA A 65 -3.09 20.18 11.91
CA ALA A 65 -2.44 20.99 10.89
C ALA A 65 -2.84 22.48 10.95
N THR A 66 -4.02 22.80 11.49
CA THR A 66 -4.57 24.15 11.58
C THR A 66 -4.16 24.84 12.88
N THR A 67 -4.22 24.12 14.01
CA THR A 67 -3.98 24.69 15.34
C THR A 67 -2.59 24.43 15.88
N GLY A 68 -1.87 23.45 15.33
CA GLY A 68 -0.57 23.00 15.83
C GLY A 68 -0.62 22.24 17.16
N LYS A 69 -1.81 22.02 17.72
CA LYS A 69 -2.00 21.32 19.00
C LYS A 69 -1.74 19.82 18.85
N PRO A 70 -1.22 19.16 19.90
CA PRO A 70 -1.04 17.71 19.89
C PRO A 70 -2.36 16.97 19.74
N ILE A 71 -2.33 15.85 19.03
CA ILE A 71 -3.49 14.97 18.84
C ILE A 71 -3.29 13.70 19.66
N GLU A 72 -4.08 13.53 20.71
CA GLU A 72 -4.17 12.28 21.48
C GLU A 72 -5.03 11.24 20.76
N GLY A 73 -4.67 9.97 20.87
CA GLY A 73 -5.48 8.86 20.35
C GLY A 73 -5.49 8.74 18.83
N ALA A 74 -4.51 9.30 18.12
CA ALA A 74 -4.27 8.99 16.72
C ALA A 74 -3.54 7.65 16.61
N VAL A 75 -3.98 6.81 15.68
CA VAL A 75 -3.32 5.53 15.39
C VAL A 75 -2.21 5.78 14.39
N VAL A 76 -1.02 5.31 14.72
CA VAL A 76 0.17 5.30 13.87
C VAL A 76 0.45 3.85 13.51
N PHE A 77 0.29 3.52 12.24
CA PHE A 77 0.44 2.18 11.69
C PHE A 77 1.68 2.15 10.80
N TYR A 78 2.53 1.15 11.02
CA TYR A 78 3.68 0.85 10.17
C TYR A 78 3.57 -0.57 9.64
N ASN A 79 3.85 -0.73 8.35
CA ASN A 79 3.97 -2.02 7.68
C ASN A 79 5.31 -2.10 6.95
N TRP A 80 5.96 -3.26 7.07
CA TRP A 80 7.15 -3.62 6.31
C TRP A 80 6.91 -4.93 5.61
N ASP A 81 7.00 -4.90 4.28
CA ASP A 81 6.93 -6.09 3.45
C ASP A 81 8.34 -6.58 3.12
N ILE A 82 8.47 -7.88 2.87
CA ILE A 82 9.69 -8.51 2.38
C ILE A 82 9.38 -9.06 1.01
N SER A 83 10.16 -8.64 0.02
CA SER A 83 10.20 -9.29 -1.28
C SER A 83 11.13 -10.50 -1.18
N GLU A 84 10.61 -11.70 -1.37
CA GLU A 84 11.39 -12.94 -1.41
C GLU A 84 11.48 -13.41 -2.86
N PHE A 85 12.66 -13.87 -3.29
CA PHE A 85 12.81 -14.44 -4.62
C PHE A 85 12.17 -15.83 -4.65
N SER A 86 11.01 -15.92 -5.29
CA SER A 86 10.33 -17.17 -5.58
C SER A 86 9.91 -17.19 -7.05
N ILE A 87 9.57 -18.38 -7.56
CA ILE A 87 9.06 -18.56 -8.94
C ILE A 87 7.83 -17.68 -9.20
N GLU A 88 7.06 -17.36 -8.16
CA GLU A 88 5.88 -16.50 -8.22
C GLU A 88 6.17 -15.04 -7.85
N SER A 89 7.40 -14.71 -7.43
CA SER A 89 7.87 -13.36 -7.05
C SER A 89 6.81 -12.57 -6.29
N SER A 90 6.47 -13.03 -5.09
CA SER A 90 5.51 -12.39 -4.22
C SER A 90 6.20 -11.75 -3.01
N SER A 91 5.77 -10.54 -2.67
CA SER A 91 6.09 -9.96 -1.38
C SER A 91 5.18 -10.56 -0.33
N ARG A 92 5.66 -10.63 0.91
CA ARG A 92 4.84 -10.98 2.07
C ARG A 92 5.00 -9.92 3.15
N ARG A 93 4.02 -9.84 4.05
CA ARG A 93 4.16 -9.01 5.25
C ARG A 93 5.29 -9.56 6.11
N GLY A 94 6.28 -8.70 6.38
CA GLY A 94 7.40 -8.97 7.26
C GLY A 94 7.07 -8.60 8.71
N ALA A 95 6.68 -7.35 8.93
CA ALA A 95 6.27 -6.85 10.25
C ALA A 95 5.16 -5.80 10.13
N LEU A 96 4.36 -5.70 11.20
CA LEU A 96 3.32 -4.70 11.37
C LEU A 96 3.37 -4.21 12.81
N TYR A 97 3.28 -2.89 12.99
CA TYR A 97 3.23 -2.30 14.32
C TYR A 97 2.23 -1.15 14.37
N GLU A 98 1.44 -1.10 15.45
CA GLU A 98 0.47 -0.04 15.71
C GLU A 98 0.77 0.65 17.04
N ALA A 99 0.98 1.95 16.99
CA ALA A 99 1.07 2.82 18.15
C ALA A 99 -0.15 3.74 18.24
N VAL A 100 -0.48 4.17 19.44
CA VAL A 100 -1.53 5.18 19.69
C VAL A 100 -0.86 6.37 20.35
N THR A 101 -1.15 7.57 19.87
CA THR A 101 -0.54 8.78 20.43
C THR A 101 -1.05 9.10 21.82
N ASP A 102 -0.14 9.56 22.69
CA ASP A 102 -0.46 10.02 24.03
C ASP A 102 -1.06 11.44 24.06
N LYS A 103 -1.27 11.99 25.27
CA LYS A 103 -1.79 13.35 25.50
C LYS A 103 -0.94 14.46 24.88
N GLU A 104 0.36 14.22 24.68
CA GLU A 104 1.27 15.15 24.03
C GLU A 104 1.39 14.88 22.51
N GLY A 105 0.57 13.97 22.01
CA GLY A 105 0.54 13.53 20.61
C GLY A 105 1.72 12.65 20.23
N LYS A 106 2.53 12.19 21.18
CA LYS A 106 3.76 11.44 20.91
C LYS A 106 3.48 9.97 20.66
N TYR A 107 4.32 9.35 19.83
CA TYR A 107 4.31 7.91 19.59
C TYR A 107 5.75 7.38 19.50
N PHE A 108 5.89 6.08 19.75
CA PHE A 108 7.13 5.33 19.62
C PHE A 108 6.86 3.95 19.01
N VAL A 109 7.73 3.53 18.10
CA VAL A 109 7.71 2.22 17.47
C VAL A 109 9.10 1.60 17.66
N PRO A 110 9.21 0.48 18.39
CA PRO A 110 10.49 -0.18 18.60
C PRO A 110 11.01 -0.82 17.31
N ASP A 111 12.31 -1.11 17.28
CA ASP A 111 12.90 -1.89 16.20
C ASP A 111 12.26 -3.29 16.14
N GLN A 112 11.94 -3.73 14.92
CA GLN A 112 11.40 -5.05 14.62
C GLN A 112 12.48 -5.87 13.91
N SER A 113 12.68 -7.11 14.37
CA SER A 113 13.54 -8.08 13.68
C SER A 113 12.67 -8.97 12.80
N ILE A 114 13.05 -9.13 11.54
CA ILE A 114 12.30 -9.92 10.57
C ILE A 114 13.25 -10.92 9.93
N GLU A 115 12.94 -12.21 10.07
CA GLU A 115 13.69 -13.28 9.44
C GLU A 115 13.11 -13.62 8.06
N SER A 116 14.00 -13.87 7.11
CA SER A 116 13.70 -14.35 5.77
C SER A 116 14.42 -15.65 5.51
N GLN A 117 13.68 -16.67 5.09
CA GLN A 117 14.22 -18.01 4.82
C GLN A 117 14.96 -18.10 3.48
N THR A 118 14.69 -17.19 2.53
CA THR A 118 15.36 -17.12 1.22
C THR A 118 16.43 -16.02 1.19
N GLY A 119 17.41 -16.12 2.08
CA GLY A 119 18.12 -14.94 2.60
C GLY A 119 18.96 -14.14 1.59
N ALA A 120 19.69 -14.76 0.65
CA ALA A 120 20.54 -13.97 -0.26
C ALA A 120 19.76 -13.04 -1.20
N LEU A 121 18.53 -13.41 -1.58
CA LEU A 121 17.73 -12.66 -2.57
C LEU A 121 16.57 -11.88 -1.95
N ALA A 122 16.35 -12.03 -0.65
CA ALA A 122 15.33 -11.26 0.05
C ALA A 122 15.74 -9.80 0.23
N ASN A 123 14.76 -8.91 0.12
CA ASN A 123 14.91 -7.49 0.42
C ASN A 123 13.75 -7.00 1.27
N LEU A 124 14.06 -6.10 2.21
CA LEU A 124 13.05 -5.34 2.93
C LEU A 124 12.53 -4.25 2.00
N GLU A 125 11.23 -4.24 1.76
CA GLU A 125 10.59 -3.21 0.96
C GLU A 125 10.53 -1.87 1.71
N PRO A 126 10.32 -0.75 0.99
CA PRO A 126 10.12 0.53 1.64
C PRO A 126 8.91 0.48 2.59
N GLU A 127 9.06 1.11 3.75
CA GLU A 127 8.01 1.10 4.77
C GLU A 127 6.78 1.86 4.32
N GLU A 128 5.62 1.32 4.68
CA GLU A 128 4.34 1.97 4.50
C GLU A 128 3.83 2.47 5.85
N VAL A 129 3.52 3.76 5.92
CA VAL A 129 3.06 4.41 7.15
C VAL A 129 1.70 5.02 6.94
N TYR A 130 0.79 4.76 7.88
CA TYR A 130 -0.48 5.43 7.99
C TYR A 130 -0.60 6.10 9.35
N VAL A 131 -1.10 7.34 9.36
CA VAL A 131 -1.53 7.99 10.60
C VAL A 131 -2.95 8.47 10.43
N TYR A 132 -3.81 8.07 11.36
CA TYR A 132 -5.23 8.37 11.26
C TYR A 132 -5.87 8.59 12.63
N LYS A 133 -6.84 9.50 12.65
CA LYS A 133 -7.80 9.70 13.73
C LYS A 133 -9.10 10.15 13.10
N TYR A 134 -10.23 9.63 13.59
CA TYR A 134 -11.55 10.12 13.18
C TYR A 134 -11.66 11.65 13.34
N GLY A 135 -12.30 12.29 12.36
CA GLY A 135 -12.36 13.75 12.24
C GLY A 135 -11.14 14.39 11.57
N TYR A 136 -10.21 13.61 11.02
CA TYR A 136 -9.06 14.08 10.25
C TYR A 136 -8.90 13.31 8.93
N ILE A 137 -8.25 13.91 7.96
CA ILE A 137 -7.76 13.18 6.79
C ILE A 137 -6.54 12.36 7.20
N ARG A 138 -6.48 11.13 6.71
CA ARG A 138 -5.31 10.27 6.86
C ARG A 138 -4.02 10.92 6.34
N TYR A 139 -2.92 10.54 6.96
CA TYR A 139 -1.58 10.75 6.46
C TYR A 139 -1.02 9.42 5.96
N ARG A 140 -0.37 9.42 4.79
CA ARG A 140 0.30 8.25 4.22
C ARG A 140 1.73 8.58 3.83
N VAL A 141 2.65 7.67 4.12
CA VAL A 141 4.01 7.66 3.57
C VAL A 141 4.26 6.32 2.90
N PHE A 142 4.89 6.37 1.74
CA PHE A 142 5.47 5.21 1.09
C PHE A 142 6.80 5.63 0.48
N ASP A 143 7.81 4.75 0.57
CA ASP A 143 9.16 5.04 0.08
C ASP A 143 9.74 6.36 0.58
N ASN A 144 9.58 6.62 1.88
CA ASN A 144 10.00 7.85 2.56
C ASN A 144 9.38 9.15 1.99
N GLN A 145 8.37 9.05 1.13
CA GLN A 145 7.65 10.19 0.57
C GLN A 145 6.25 10.29 1.19
N PRO A 146 5.89 11.42 1.82
CA PRO A 146 4.50 11.72 2.13
C PRO A 146 3.69 11.77 0.84
N LEU A 147 2.63 10.97 0.76
CA LEU A 147 1.78 10.89 -0.42
C LEU A 147 0.48 11.65 -0.18
N PRO A 148 0.29 12.83 -0.80
CA PRO A 148 -0.97 13.55 -0.73
C PRO A 148 -2.00 12.84 -1.60
N PHE A 149 -3.17 12.52 -1.03
CA PHE A 149 -4.30 12.05 -1.85
C PHE A 149 -5.52 12.98 -1.70
N LEU A 150 -5.83 13.40 -0.48
CA LEU A 150 -6.86 14.40 -0.20
C LEU A 150 -6.21 15.52 0.64
N ILE A 151 -5.60 16.51 0.00
CA ILE A 151 -5.11 17.71 0.71
C ILE A 151 -5.95 18.89 0.24
N TYR A 152 -6.64 19.53 1.19
CA TYR A 152 -7.43 20.75 0.93
C TYR A 152 -6.80 21.99 1.57
N LEU A 153 -5.81 21.82 2.46
CA LEU A 153 -4.96 22.90 2.93
C LEU A 153 -3.81 23.10 1.94
N PRO A 154 -3.84 24.15 1.08
CA PRO A 154 -2.89 24.31 -0.03
C PRO A 154 -1.43 24.40 0.44
N ASP A 155 -1.18 24.92 1.64
CA ASP A 155 0.16 25.12 2.20
C ASP A 155 0.58 24.03 3.20
N LEU A 156 -0.14 22.91 3.25
CA LEU A 156 0.19 21.80 4.13
C LEU A 156 1.40 21.01 3.60
N HIS A 157 2.59 21.49 3.98
CA HIS A 157 3.83 20.77 3.70
C HIS A 157 4.11 19.70 4.75
N GLN A 158 4.23 18.46 4.27
CA GLN A 158 4.66 17.31 5.06
C GLN A 158 6.13 17.03 4.79
N ARG A 159 6.85 16.61 5.83
CA ARG A 159 8.19 16.05 5.70
C ARG A 159 8.25 14.80 6.54
N TYR A 160 8.63 13.69 5.92
CA TYR A 160 8.81 12.45 6.64
C TYR A 160 10.19 12.38 7.28
N ARG A 161 10.24 11.89 8.52
CA ARG A 161 11.45 11.45 9.21
C ARG A 161 11.14 10.16 9.93
N LYS A 162 12.13 9.26 10.05
CA LYS A 162 11.95 8.03 10.84
C LYS A 162 11.89 8.32 12.34
N GLN A 163 12.71 9.26 12.81
CA GLN A 163 12.75 9.71 14.20
C GLN A 163 12.43 11.20 14.27
N ASP A 164 11.83 11.62 15.39
CA ASP A 164 11.36 12.98 15.64
C ASP A 164 10.46 13.51 14.51
N ASN A 165 9.65 12.61 13.94
CA ASN A 165 8.70 12.95 12.89
C ASN A 165 7.61 13.89 13.43
N VAL A 166 7.17 14.84 12.62
CA VAL A 166 6.02 15.69 12.95
C VAL A 166 4.97 15.49 11.88
N VAL A 167 3.96 14.70 12.22
CA VAL A 167 2.83 14.43 11.34
C VAL A 167 1.77 15.49 11.60
N LYS A 168 1.41 16.25 10.56
CA LYS A 168 0.35 17.25 10.64
C LYS A 168 -0.93 16.68 10.03
N LEU A 169 -1.92 16.32 10.84
CA LEU A 169 -3.20 15.84 10.32
C LEU A 169 -4.11 17.00 9.97
N GLN A 170 -4.64 17.00 8.75
CA GLN A 170 -5.62 17.97 8.32
C GLN A 170 -6.99 17.64 8.95
N PRO A 171 -7.63 18.57 9.67
CA PRO A 171 -8.99 18.36 10.16
C PRO A 171 -9.96 18.12 9.00
N TRP A 172 -10.98 17.31 9.27
CA TRP A 172 -12.10 17.10 8.36
C TRP A 172 -12.86 18.40 8.11
N ILE A 173 -13.37 18.58 6.89
CA ILE A 173 -14.31 19.67 6.57
C ILE A 173 -15.50 19.10 5.79
N ASP A 174 -16.66 19.74 5.91
CA ASP A 174 -17.94 19.26 5.36
C ASP A 174 -17.98 19.09 3.82
N LYS A 175 -16.97 19.57 3.11
CA LYS A 175 -16.84 19.42 1.64
C LYS A 175 -16.19 18.10 1.23
N MET A 176 -15.66 17.33 2.17
CA MET A 176 -15.00 16.04 1.91
C MET A 176 -16.03 14.92 1.89
N SER A 177 -15.78 13.88 1.08
CA SER A 177 -16.60 12.67 1.07
C SER A 177 -15.94 11.56 1.89
N HIS A 178 -16.69 10.99 2.84
CA HIS A 178 -16.27 9.81 3.59
C HIS A 178 -16.06 8.61 2.66
N ALA A 179 -16.89 8.47 1.62
CA ALA A 179 -16.75 7.42 0.62
C ALA A 179 -15.42 7.53 -0.17
N GLU A 180 -15.04 8.73 -0.60
CA GLU A 180 -13.75 8.97 -1.26
C GLU A 180 -12.58 8.73 -0.30
N HIS A 181 -12.69 9.20 0.94
CA HIS A 181 -11.67 8.97 1.95
C HIS A 181 -11.49 7.47 2.25
N MET A 182 -12.57 6.69 2.30
CA MET A 182 -12.46 5.24 2.48
C MET A 182 -11.87 4.51 1.27
N ASN A 183 -12.05 5.01 0.05
CA ASN A 183 -11.47 4.37 -1.14
C ASN A 183 -9.95 4.42 -1.15
N VAL A 184 -9.37 5.30 -0.35
CA VAL A 184 -7.94 5.53 -0.38
C VAL A 184 -7.27 4.62 0.63
N PHE A 185 -7.99 4.19 1.67
CA PHE A 185 -7.58 3.14 2.62
C PHE A 185 -7.52 1.77 1.93
N THR A 186 -6.56 1.64 1.02
CA THR A 186 -6.18 0.41 0.33
C THR A 186 -4.74 0.07 0.72
N GLY A 187 -4.47 -1.22 0.93
CA GLY A 187 -3.12 -1.74 1.12
C GLY A 187 -3.00 -3.06 0.37
N SER A 188 -1.80 -3.41 -0.09
CA SER A 188 -1.55 -4.60 -0.93
C SER A 188 -2.05 -5.91 -0.30
N TYR A 189 -2.18 -5.95 1.04
CA TYR A 189 -2.63 -7.11 1.81
C TYR A 189 -3.80 -6.80 2.77
N GLY A 190 -4.45 -5.64 2.63
CA GLY A 190 -5.30 -5.07 3.68
C GLY A 190 -4.47 -4.64 4.91
N PHE A 191 -4.97 -3.73 5.76
CA PHE A 191 -4.16 -3.19 6.86
C PHE A 191 -3.78 -4.28 7.88
N GLY A 192 -4.71 -5.16 8.24
CA GLY A 192 -4.48 -6.23 9.22
C GLY A 192 -4.16 -5.73 10.64
N GLY A 193 -4.17 -4.42 10.87
CA GLY A 193 -3.95 -3.77 12.16
C GLY A 193 -5.26 -3.55 12.90
N THR A 194 -5.38 -4.12 14.09
CA THR A 194 -6.62 -4.05 14.89
C THR A 194 -6.99 -2.63 15.32
N LYS A 195 -6.01 -1.78 15.63
CA LYS A 195 -6.27 -0.42 16.15
C LYS A 195 -6.69 0.51 15.03
N LEU A 196 -6.04 0.41 13.87
CA LEU A 196 -6.40 1.19 12.70
C LEU A 196 -7.79 0.79 12.19
N GLU A 197 -8.09 -0.50 12.15
CA GLU A 197 -9.44 -0.98 11.78
C GLU A 197 -10.51 -0.44 12.72
N GLN A 198 -10.28 -0.46 14.03
CA GLN A 198 -11.17 0.14 15.03
C GLN A 198 -11.34 1.65 14.84
N ALA A 199 -10.24 2.37 14.61
CA ALA A 199 -10.29 3.81 14.38
C ALA A 199 -11.12 4.18 13.14
N LEU A 200 -11.16 3.30 12.14
CA LEU A 200 -11.88 3.50 10.87
C LEU A 200 -13.37 3.14 10.94
N GLU A 201 -13.89 2.56 12.03
CA GLU A 201 -15.28 2.06 12.06
C GLU A 201 -16.32 3.18 11.83
N GLU A 202 -16.14 4.34 12.45
CA GLU A 202 -17.04 5.49 12.26
C GLU A 202 -16.98 6.01 10.81
N GLU A 203 -15.78 6.13 10.24
CA GLU A 203 -15.58 6.55 8.85
C GLU A 203 -16.19 5.56 7.85
N LYS A 204 -16.04 4.25 8.08
CA LYS A 204 -16.64 3.19 7.26
C LYS A 204 -18.17 3.26 7.28
N ALA A 205 -18.76 3.53 8.44
CA ALA A 205 -20.21 3.65 8.58
C ALA A 205 -20.73 4.82 7.74
N LEU A 206 -20.12 6.00 7.88
CA LEU A 206 -20.49 7.20 7.09
C LEU A 206 -20.25 7.00 5.59
N ALA A 207 -19.11 6.43 5.20
CA ALA A 207 -18.83 6.09 3.80
C ALA A 207 -19.86 5.12 3.21
N LYS A 208 -20.35 4.16 4.00
CA LYS A 208 -21.41 3.24 3.57
C LYS A 208 -22.74 3.96 3.40
N GLU A 209 -23.09 4.86 4.31
CA GLU A 209 -24.30 5.69 4.19
C GLU A 209 -24.26 6.59 2.96
N GLU A 210 -23.15 7.27 2.70
CA GLU A 210 -22.92 8.09 1.51
C GLU A 210 -23.07 7.26 0.22
N ARG A 211 -22.40 6.10 0.14
CA ARG A 211 -22.50 5.19 -1.02
C ARG A 211 -23.93 4.71 -1.24
N ASN A 212 -24.66 4.38 -0.17
CA ASN A 212 -26.05 3.95 -0.26
C ASN A 212 -26.98 5.09 -0.69
N PHE A 213 -26.74 6.31 -0.21
CA PHE A 213 -27.44 7.50 -0.67
C PHE A 213 -27.20 7.71 -2.16
N PHE A 214 -25.94 7.77 -2.59
CA PHE A 214 -25.58 7.98 -3.99
C PHE A 214 -26.18 6.90 -4.91
N LYS A 215 -26.10 5.62 -4.50
CA LYS A 215 -26.70 4.51 -5.24
C LYS A 215 -28.22 4.67 -5.38
N ARG A 216 -28.95 5.00 -4.31
CA ARG A 216 -30.41 5.22 -4.37
C ARG A 216 -30.78 6.39 -5.29
N THR A 217 -30.02 7.47 -5.23
CA THR A 217 -30.20 8.64 -6.10
C THR A 217 -29.98 8.25 -7.56
N LEU A 218 -28.90 7.53 -7.85
CA LEU A 218 -28.59 7.05 -9.19
C LEU A 218 -29.64 6.06 -9.73
N ASP A 219 -30.08 5.11 -8.90
CA ASP A 219 -31.13 4.15 -9.25
C ASP A 219 -32.46 4.87 -9.56
N THR A 220 -32.80 5.91 -8.80
CA THR A 220 -34.00 6.73 -9.02
C THR A 220 -33.90 7.49 -10.34
N ALA A 221 -32.76 8.14 -10.59
CA ALA A 221 -32.52 8.87 -11.83
C ALA A 221 -32.56 7.94 -13.05
N ASN A 222 -31.93 6.76 -12.96
CA ASN A 222 -31.94 5.75 -14.02
C ASN A 222 -33.34 5.20 -14.28
N LYS A 223 -34.16 4.99 -13.24
CA LYS A 223 -35.55 4.57 -13.40
C LYS A 223 -36.39 5.63 -14.10
N GLN A 224 -36.25 6.90 -13.71
CA GLN A 224 -36.93 8.02 -14.38
C GLN A 224 -36.50 8.15 -15.84
N LEU A 225 -35.19 8.06 -16.10
CA LEU A 225 -34.63 8.08 -17.44
C LEU A 225 -35.21 6.96 -18.31
N SER A 226 -35.26 5.72 -17.79
CA SER A 226 -35.85 4.58 -18.49
C SER A 226 -37.34 4.77 -18.79
N GLN A 227 -38.12 5.30 -17.83
CA GLN A 227 -39.54 5.61 -18.03
C GLN A 227 -39.74 6.65 -19.14
N TYR A 228 -38.93 7.71 -19.14
CA TYR A 228 -38.99 8.76 -20.17
C TYR A 228 -38.60 8.22 -21.54
N GLN A 229 -37.59 7.36 -21.61
CA GLN A 229 -37.19 6.69 -22.85
C GLN A 229 -38.29 5.79 -23.41
N THR A 230 -38.94 5.00 -22.55
CA THR A 230 -40.05 4.12 -22.97
C THR A 230 -41.25 4.95 -23.45
N ALA A 231 -41.66 5.98 -22.71
CA ALA A 231 -42.76 6.85 -23.10
C ALA A 231 -42.50 7.54 -24.45
N TYR A 232 -41.26 8.02 -24.67
CA TYR A 232 -40.90 8.61 -25.96
C TYR A 232 -40.90 7.59 -27.11
N LYS A 233 -40.39 6.37 -26.88
CA LYS A 233 -40.38 5.29 -27.90
C LYS A 233 -41.77 4.80 -28.27
N ASN A 234 -42.73 4.90 -27.36
CA ASN A 234 -44.13 4.51 -27.58
C ASN A 234 -44.98 5.66 -28.15
N ASP A 235 -44.38 6.81 -28.48
CA ASP A 235 -45.06 8.04 -28.89
C ASP A 235 -46.05 8.60 -27.84
N ASP A 236 -45.91 8.20 -26.56
CA ASP A 236 -46.74 8.69 -25.44
C ASP A 236 -46.41 10.15 -25.05
N ILE A 237 -45.20 10.63 -25.40
CA ILE A 237 -44.74 12.00 -25.17
C ILE A 237 -44.00 12.55 -26.39
N THR A 238 -44.05 13.86 -26.59
CA THR A 238 -43.31 14.53 -27.67
C THR A 238 -41.80 14.57 -27.39
N LYS A 239 -41.00 14.81 -28.42
CA LYS A 239 -39.55 15.00 -28.30
C LYS A 239 -39.21 16.19 -27.40
N GLU A 240 -39.94 17.29 -27.52
CA GLU A 240 -39.78 18.49 -26.70
C GLU A 240 -40.07 18.22 -25.22
N GLU A 241 -41.11 17.42 -24.95
CA GLU A 241 -41.45 17.01 -23.60
C GLU A 241 -40.42 16.03 -23.02
N TYR A 242 -39.92 15.08 -23.82
CA TYR A 242 -38.83 14.18 -23.42
C TYR A 242 -37.56 14.97 -23.03
N ILE A 243 -37.12 15.91 -23.86
CA ILE A 243 -35.96 16.78 -23.57
C ILE A 243 -36.18 17.62 -22.31
N THR A 244 -37.40 18.14 -22.12
CA THR A 244 -37.75 18.92 -20.92
C THR A 244 -37.68 18.08 -19.65
N ARG A 245 -38.14 16.82 -19.70
CA ARG A 245 -38.07 15.89 -18.57
C ARG A 245 -36.64 15.46 -18.24
N LEU A 246 -35.78 15.24 -19.25
CA LEU A 246 -34.36 14.94 -19.05
C LEU A 246 -33.59 16.05 -18.33
N ARG A 247 -33.93 17.32 -18.57
CA ARG A 247 -33.28 18.47 -17.91
C ARG A 247 -33.65 18.61 -16.42
N ARG A 248 -34.62 17.83 -15.94
CA ARG A 248 -35.12 17.85 -14.55
C ARG A 248 -34.66 16.63 -13.73
N CYS A 249 -34.06 15.63 -14.36
CA CYS A 249 -33.36 14.53 -13.70
C CYS A 249 -31.97 14.99 -13.25
#